data_AF-A0A6M0G5B5-F1
#
_entry.id   AF-A0A6M0G5B5-F1
#
_cell.length_a   1.000
_cell.length_b   1.000
_cell.length_c   1.000
_cell.angle_alpha   90.00
_cell.angle_beta   90.00
_cell.angle_gamma   90.00
#
_symmetry.space_group_name_H-M   'P 1'
#
loop_
_entity.id
_entity.type
_entity.pdbx_description
1 polymer ?
#
loop_
_entity_poly.entity_id
_entity_poly.type
_entity_poly.pdbx_seq_one_letter_code
_entity_poly.pdbx_strand_id
1 'polypeptide(L)'
;MTSELSQKIREVQQTLPKSIVRDQSLTILVDYILRSRPLCRPFQEQPLSPACQEIYQAVHQQLFCILSSDIDRYNFPNQSPREWSIQRMQEAFAAILTDPRLKQLALEAKQYEPRTQQRQHLLTELIKGIQLSRRLIRPYRGELTRDFYQLIYEDAVNRTLLYVFQKIDLYDPGRGEGKFMNWVNFRLDKILKEIRASYQVVQETPICSKEIDALGTSEASPTTLEIIMQYIECDPDEIFKQERIKQHNKASFQDIFLAKRIQGKSWKEISQDWGIPMTTLSSFYWRCIKRFAPKIRQHVQDCT
;
A
#
# COMPACT_ATOMS: atom_id res chain seq x y z
N MET A 1 17.02 14.16 -15.70
CA MET A 1 15.57 13.91 -15.87
C MET A 1 14.70 15.14 -15.62
N THR A 2 14.88 15.90 -14.54
CA THR A 2 14.05 17.09 -14.23
C THR A 2 14.28 18.26 -15.21
N SER A 3 15.52 18.46 -15.68
CA SER A 3 15.85 19.50 -16.66
C SER A 3 15.14 19.30 -18.01
N GLU A 4 15.22 18.09 -18.57
CA GLU A 4 14.61 17.74 -19.85
C GLU A 4 13.07 17.84 -19.84
N LEU A 5 12.43 17.40 -18.75
CA LEU A 5 10.98 17.54 -18.58
C LEU A 5 10.55 19.01 -18.55
N SER A 6 11.33 19.85 -17.86
CA SER A 6 11.06 21.29 -17.75
C SER A 6 11.16 21.97 -19.12
N GLN A 7 12.16 21.58 -19.91
CA GLN A 7 12.32 22.07 -21.27
C GLN A 7 11.12 21.70 -22.15
N LYS A 8 10.70 20.42 -22.17
CA LYS A 8 9.55 19.97 -22.97
C LYS A 8 8.26 20.69 -22.60
N ILE A 9 8.05 20.98 -21.31
CA ILE A 9 6.88 21.76 -20.86
C ILE A 9 6.95 23.21 -21.37
N ARG A 10 8.12 23.86 -21.28
CA ARG A 10 8.30 25.24 -21.79
C ARG A 10 8.13 25.32 -23.29
N GLU A 11 8.66 24.35 -24.03
CA GLU A 11 8.49 24.25 -25.48
C GLU A 11 7.01 24.26 -25.86
N VAL A 12 6.19 23.43 -25.20
CA VAL A 12 4.74 23.43 -25.45
C VAL A 12 4.10 24.77 -25.09
N GLN A 13 4.42 25.35 -23.92
CA GLN A 13 3.86 26.64 -23.49
C GLN A 13 4.20 27.80 -24.44
N GLN A 14 5.36 27.75 -25.09
CA GLN A 14 5.82 28.78 -26.04
C GLN A 14 5.23 28.61 -27.45
N THR A 15 4.66 27.44 -27.77
CA THR A 15 3.99 27.23 -29.06
C THR A 15 2.58 27.82 -29.08
N LEU A 16 2.18 28.36 -30.25
CA LEU A 16 0.86 28.94 -30.44
C LEU A 16 -0.25 27.91 -30.14
N PRO A 17 -1.28 28.27 -29.35
CA PRO A 17 -2.42 27.40 -29.08
C PRO A 17 -3.08 26.91 -30.38
N LYS A 18 -3.51 25.64 -30.40
CA LYS A 18 -4.18 24.98 -31.53
C LYS A 18 -3.38 24.90 -32.83
N SER A 19 -2.04 24.94 -32.75
CA SER A 19 -1.16 24.71 -33.90
C SER A 19 -0.75 23.23 -34.00
N ILE A 20 -0.49 22.76 -35.22
CA ILE A 20 0.03 21.40 -35.48
C ILE A 20 1.33 21.15 -34.71
N VAL A 21 2.19 22.17 -34.62
CA VAL A 21 3.47 22.10 -33.89
C VAL A 21 3.23 21.87 -32.40
N ARG A 22 2.20 22.51 -31.82
CA ARG A 22 1.82 22.32 -30.42
C ARG A 22 1.35 20.90 -30.15
N ASP A 23 0.54 20.33 -31.04
CA ASP A 23 0.06 18.94 -30.90
C ASP A 23 1.21 17.94 -31.00
N GLN A 24 2.20 18.19 -31.86
CA GLN A 24 3.43 17.39 -31.94
C GLN A 24 4.26 17.49 -30.65
N SER A 25 4.49 18.71 -30.14
CA SER A 25 5.21 18.92 -28.88
C SER A 25 4.48 18.29 -27.68
N LEU A 26 3.14 18.38 -27.64
CA LEU A 26 2.31 17.73 -26.64
C LEU A 26 2.44 16.21 -26.71
N THR A 27 2.41 15.63 -27.91
CA THR A 27 2.58 14.18 -28.11
C THR A 27 3.94 13.72 -27.59
N ILE A 28 5.02 14.43 -27.92
CA ILE A 28 6.37 14.15 -27.41
C ILE A 28 6.43 14.21 -25.87
N LEU A 29 5.74 15.19 -25.27
CA LEU A 29 5.67 15.31 -23.82
C LEU A 29 4.87 14.17 -23.17
N VAL A 30 3.72 13.80 -23.75
CA VAL A 30 2.90 12.65 -23.32
C VAL A 30 3.74 11.37 -23.33
N ASP A 31 4.42 11.09 -24.45
CA ASP A 31 5.28 9.92 -24.59
C ASP A 31 6.41 9.93 -23.55
N TYR A 32 7.04 11.08 -23.34
CA TYR A 32 8.08 11.24 -22.33
C TYR A 32 7.58 10.94 -20.90
N ILE A 33 6.39 11.44 -20.53
CA ILE A 33 5.78 11.15 -19.22
C ILE A 33 5.46 9.65 -19.09
N LEU A 34 4.88 9.06 -20.14
CA LEU A 34 4.51 7.64 -20.18
C LEU A 34 5.69 6.68 -20.33
N ARG A 35 6.94 7.14 -20.55
CA ARG A 35 8.13 6.28 -20.45
C ARG A 35 8.25 5.63 -19.07
N SER A 36 7.92 6.38 -18.03
CA SER A 36 7.98 5.91 -16.64
C SER A 36 6.71 5.18 -16.17
N ARG A 37 5.76 4.95 -17.10
CA ARG A 37 4.39 4.51 -16.80
C ARG A 37 4.31 3.41 -15.72
N PRO A 38 3.35 3.51 -14.80
CA PRO A 38 3.17 2.50 -13.76
C PRO A 38 2.53 1.21 -14.29
N LEU A 39 1.79 1.27 -15.40
CA LEU A 39 1.01 0.18 -15.99
C LEU A 39 1.27 0.05 -17.50
N CYS A 40 0.99 -1.12 -18.08
CA CYS A 40 1.22 -1.50 -19.47
C CYS A 40 2.70 -1.46 -19.88
N ARG A 41 3.58 -2.04 -19.05
CA ARG A 41 5.00 -2.21 -19.41
C ARG A 41 5.18 -3.48 -20.24
N PRO A 42 5.90 -3.43 -21.37
CA PRO A 42 6.26 -4.63 -22.12
C PRO A 42 7.00 -5.62 -21.22
N PHE A 43 6.71 -6.90 -21.40
CA PHE A 43 7.38 -7.98 -20.69
C PHE A 43 8.36 -8.67 -21.65
N GLN A 44 9.66 -8.70 -21.33
CA GLN A 44 10.69 -9.39 -22.12
C GLN A 44 10.60 -9.12 -23.64
N GLU A 45 10.42 -7.86 -24.04
CA GLU A 45 10.29 -7.44 -25.45
C GLU A 45 9.06 -7.99 -26.20
N GLN A 46 8.16 -8.68 -25.50
CA GLN A 46 6.89 -9.13 -26.05
C GLN A 46 5.93 -7.93 -26.22
N PRO A 47 5.05 -7.99 -27.24
CA PRO A 47 4.01 -6.98 -27.41
C PRO A 47 3.10 -6.96 -26.18
N LEU A 48 2.46 -5.82 -25.95
CA LEU A 48 1.45 -5.72 -24.91
C LEU A 48 0.30 -6.67 -25.23
N SER A 49 -0.24 -7.24 -24.16
CA SER A 49 -1.54 -7.89 -24.16
C SER A 49 -2.60 -6.98 -24.81
N PRO A 50 -3.59 -7.50 -25.56
CA PRO A 50 -4.66 -6.68 -26.12
C PRO A 50 -5.31 -5.74 -25.11
N ALA A 51 -5.64 -6.22 -23.90
CA ALA A 51 -6.22 -5.37 -22.87
C ALA A 51 -5.25 -4.27 -22.40
N CYS A 52 -3.98 -4.61 -22.20
CA CYS A 52 -2.94 -3.63 -21.85
C CYS A 52 -2.72 -2.60 -22.97
N GLN A 53 -2.77 -3.01 -24.23
CA GLN A 53 -2.61 -2.12 -25.38
C GLN A 53 -3.76 -1.12 -25.48
N GLU A 54 -5.00 -1.59 -25.34
CA GLU A 54 -6.18 -0.72 -25.35
C GLU A 54 -6.15 0.28 -24.17
N ILE A 55 -5.77 -0.17 -22.97
CA ILE A 55 -5.60 0.72 -21.81
C ILE A 55 -4.52 1.77 -22.09
N TYR A 56 -3.38 1.36 -22.66
CA TYR A 56 -2.29 2.28 -22.96
C TYR A 56 -2.71 3.36 -23.96
N GLN A 57 -3.37 2.97 -25.06
CA GLN A 57 -3.86 3.91 -26.07
C GLN A 57 -4.88 4.90 -25.48
N ALA A 58 -5.83 4.40 -24.66
CA ALA A 58 -6.80 5.26 -24.01
C ALA A 58 -6.16 6.22 -23.00
N VAL A 59 -5.16 5.76 -22.24
CA VAL A 59 -4.41 6.63 -21.30
C VAL A 59 -3.60 7.67 -22.05
N HIS A 60 -2.99 7.32 -23.18
CA HIS A 60 -2.24 8.25 -24.02
C HIS A 60 -3.14 9.40 -24.48
N GLN A 61 -4.29 9.09 -25.06
CA GLN A 61 -5.28 10.08 -25.50
C GLN A 61 -5.81 10.92 -24.32
N GLN A 62 -6.14 10.28 -23.21
CA GLN A 62 -6.65 10.99 -22.03
C GLN A 62 -5.60 11.94 -21.44
N LEU A 63 -4.34 11.51 -21.36
CA LEU A 63 -3.25 12.35 -20.88
C LEU A 63 -3.02 13.52 -21.84
N PHE A 64 -3.06 13.30 -23.15
CA PHE A 64 -2.99 14.37 -24.14
C PHE A 64 -4.08 15.43 -23.89
N CYS A 65 -5.33 15.03 -23.70
CA CYS A 65 -6.42 15.95 -23.39
C CYS A 65 -6.19 16.74 -22.09
N ILE A 66 -5.76 16.08 -21.03
CA ILE A 66 -5.45 16.71 -19.73
C ILE A 66 -4.31 17.73 -19.87
N LEU A 67 -3.22 17.37 -20.55
CA LEU A 67 -2.10 18.28 -20.73
C LEU A 67 -2.49 19.46 -21.62
N SER A 68 -3.26 19.21 -22.68
CA SER A 68 -3.75 20.27 -23.56
C SER A 68 -4.59 21.32 -22.83
N SER A 69 -5.32 20.95 -21.76
CA SER A 69 -6.13 21.91 -20.99
C SER A 69 -5.32 22.63 -19.91
N ASP A 70 -4.34 21.96 -19.31
CA ASP A 70 -3.74 22.42 -18.05
C ASP A 70 -2.31 22.96 -18.20
N ILE A 71 -1.63 22.66 -19.31
CA ILE A 71 -0.20 22.98 -19.45
C ILE A 71 0.10 24.48 -19.38
N ASP A 72 -0.79 25.34 -19.88
CA ASP A 72 -0.58 26.79 -19.82
C ASP A 72 -0.80 27.37 -18.41
N ARG A 73 -1.51 26.64 -17.55
CA ARG A 73 -1.75 27.03 -16.15
C ARG A 73 -0.63 26.57 -15.23
N TYR A 74 0.23 25.66 -15.70
CA TYR A 74 1.31 25.13 -14.90
C TYR A 74 2.40 26.20 -14.68
N ASN A 75 2.71 26.45 -13.41
CA ASN A 75 3.72 27.41 -12.98
C ASN A 75 4.85 26.73 -12.20
N PHE A 76 6.07 26.80 -12.74
CA PHE A 76 7.27 26.13 -12.23
C PHE A 76 7.61 26.39 -10.75
N PRO A 77 7.43 27.59 -10.17
CA PRO A 77 7.74 27.86 -8.77
C PRO A 77 6.78 27.18 -7.77
N ASN A 78 5.56 26.83 -8.20
CA ASN A 78 4.50 26.38 -7.30
C ASN A 78 4.48 24.86 -7.12
N GLN A 79 5.01 24.11 -8.10
CA GLN A 79 5.03 22.64 -8.06
C GLN A 79 6.16 22.11 -8.94
N SER A 80 6.87 21.08 -8.48
CA SER A 80 7.91 20.42 -9.28
C SER A 80 7.34 19.85 -10.58
N PRO A 81 8.03 20.00 -11.74
CA PRO A 81 7.58 19.43 -13.02
C PRO A 81 7.35 17.92 -12.95
N ARG A 82 8.17 17.24 -12.15
CA ARG A 82 8.06 15.80 -11.91
C ARG A 82 6.80 15.44 -11.13
N GLU A 83 6.50 16.18 -10.07
CA GLU A 83 5.30 15.92 -9.26
C GLU A 83 4.04 16.22 -10.06
N TRP A 84 4.02 17.34 -10.78
CA TRP A 84 2.92 17.72 -11.66
C TRP A 84 2.67 16.64 -12.72
N SER A 85 3.71 16.20 -13.45
CA SER A 85 3.57 15.16 -14.48
C SER A 85 3.11 13.81 -13.91
N ILE A 86 3.65 13.39 -12.76
CA ILE A 86 3.19 12.17 -12.07
C ILE A 86 1.71 12.28 -11.71
N GLN A 87 1.27 13.44 -11.21
CA GLN A 87 -0.12 13.67 -10.83
C GLN A 87 -1.05 13.60 -12.06
N ARG A 88 -0.73 14.32 -13.15
CA ARG A 88 -1.52 14.29 -14.40
C ARG A 88 -1.58 12.88 -14.99
N MET A 89 -0.45 12.15 -14.96
CA MET A 89 -0.40 10.76 -15.39
C MET A 89 -1.31 9.87 -14.54
N GLN A 90 -1.25 9.97 -13.21
CA GLN A 90 -2.12 9.19 -12.31
C GLN A 90 -3.60 9.52 -12.51
N GLU A 91 -3.94 10.78 -12.77
CA GLU A 91 -5.31 11.21 -13.09
C GLU A 91 -5.79 10.59 -14.41
N ALA A 92 -4.95 10.58 -15.46
CA ALA A 92 -5.26 9.91 -16.72
C ALA A 92 -5.51 8.41 -16.52
N PHE A 93 -4.65 7.71 -15.77
CA PHE A 93 -4.86 6.30 -15.44
C PHE A 93 -6.16 6.07 -14.66
N ALA A 94 -6.42 6.86 -13.62
CA ALA A 94 -7.63 6.71 -12.81
C ALA A 94 -8.92 6.90 -13.63
N ALA A 95 -8.92 7.83 -14.60
CA ALA A 95 -10.05 8.06 -15.49
C ALA A 95 -10.32 6.86 -16.43
N ILE A 96 -9.26 6.23 -16.95
CA ILE A 96 -9.37 5.13 -17.91
C ILE A 96 -9.62 3.77 -17.25
N LEU A 97 -9.08 3.54 -16.04
CA LEU A 97 -9.20 2.27 -15.31
C LEU A 97 -10.61 2.11 -14.72
N THR A 98 -11.56 1.85 -15.61
CA THR A 98 -12.96 1.55 -15.31
C THR A 98 -13.17 0.07 -14.96
N ASP A 99 -14.32 -0.28 -14.36
CA ASP A 99 -14.64 -1.68 -14.07
C ASP A 99 -14.56 -2.58 -15.32
N PRO A 100 -15.11 -2.20 -16.49
CA PRO A 100 -14.95 -2.99 -17.71
C PRO A 100 -13.49 -3.23 -18.12
N ARG A 101 -12.62 -2.23 -17.98
CA ARG A 101 -11.18 -2.35 -18.30
C ARG A 101 -10.46 -3.29 -17.34
N LEU A 102 -10.76 -3.18 -16.04
CA LEU A 102 -10.20 -4.08 -15.03
C LEU A 102 -10.73 -5.51 -15.20
N LYS A 103 -12.01 -5.66 -15.56
CA LYS A 103 -12.62 -6.95 -15.90
C LYS A 103 -11.94 -7.59 -17.10
N GLN A 104 -11.67 -6.82 -18.17
CA GLN A 104 -10.97 -7.32 -19.35
C GLN A 104 -9.57 -7.85 -19.00
N LEU A 105 -8.79 -7.10 -18.22
CA LEU A 105 -7.49 -7.56 -17.71
C LEU A 105 -7.60 -8.83 -16.86
N ALA A 106 -8.61 -8.91 -15.99
CA ALA A 106 -8.86 -10.07 -15.16
C ALA A 106 -9.19 -11.32 -16.00
N LEU A 107 -10.05 -11.17 -17.01
CA LEU A 107 -10.42 -12.27 -17.90
C LEU A 107 -9.25 -12.72 -18.76
N GLU A 108 -8.44 -11.79 -19.26
CA GLU A 108 -7.24 -12.13 -20.02
C GLU A 108 -6.21 -12.86 -19.14
N ALA A 109 -5.98 -12.40 -17.91
CA ALA A 109 -5.10 -13.09 -16.96
C ALA A 109 -5.55 -14.53 -16.66
N LYS A 110 -6.87 -14.81 -16.68
CA LYS A 110 -7.44 -16.16 -16.49
C LYS A 110 -7.20 -17.10 -17.66
N GLN A 111 -6.92 -16.59 -18.86
CA GLN A 111 -6.69 -17.43 -20.04
C GLN A 111 -5.33 -18.12 -20.03
N TYR A 112 -4.37 -17.59 -19.27
CA TYR A 112 -3.04 -18.15 -19.15
C TYR A 112 -2.97 -19.19 -18.03
N GLU A 113 -2.20 -20.26 -18.28
CA GLU A 113 -1.98 -21.33 -17.31
C GLU A 113 -1.35 -20.81 -16.00
N PRO A 114 -1.68 -21.41 -14.85
CA PRO A 114 -1.06 -21.08 -13.57
C PRO A 114 0.47 -21.14 -13.65
N ARG A 115 1.13 -20.19 -12.96
CA ARG A 115 2.60 -20.08 -12.84
C ARG A 115 3.36 -19.71 -14.13
N THR A 116 2.68 -19.41 -15.24
CA THR A 116 3.34 -18.80 -16.41
C THR A 116 3.78 -17.36 -16.11
N GLN A 117 4.88 -16.92 -16.74
CA GLN A 117 5.39 -15.56 -16.56
C GLN A 117 4.41 -14.52 -17.10
N GLN A 118 3.71 -14.84 -18.20
CA GLN A 118 2.67 -13.99 -18.80
C GLN A 118 1.51 -13.78 -17.82
N ARG A 119 1.05 -14.85 -17.16
CA ARG A 119 0.02 -14.73 -16.13
C ARG A 119 0.47 -13.86 -14.97
N GLN A 120 1.70 -14.07 -14.46
CA GLN A 120 2.24 -13.26 -13.37
C GLN A 120 2.36 -11.79 -13.75
N HIS A 121 2.79 -11.50 -14.97
CA HIS A 121 2.85 -10.15 -15.51
C HIS A 121 1.45 -9.51 -15.55
N LEU A 122 0.46 -10.16 -16.19
CA LEU A 122 -0.90 -9.63 -16.27
C LEU A 122 -1.56 -9.46 -14.91
N LEU A 123 -1.36 -10.40 -13.98
CA LEU A 123 -1.85 -10.24 -12.61
C LEU A 123 -1.19 -9.07 -11.91
N THR A 124 0.11 -8.85 -12.12
CA THR A 124 0.81 -7.68 -11.57
C THR A 124 0.25 -6.38 -12.14
N GLU A 125 -0.02 -6.33 -13.44
CA GLU A 125 -0.66 -5.18 -14.10
C GLU A 125 -2.09 -4.95 -13.60
N LEU A 126 -2.86 -6.02 -13.39
CA LEU A 126 -4.20 -5.96 -12.80
C LEU A 126 -4.17 -5.39 -11.37
N ILE A 127 -3.27 -5.87 -10.50
CA ILE A 127 -3.16 -5.38 -9.13
C ILE A 127 -2.81 -3.89 -9.09
N LYS A 128 -1.84 -3.46 -9.90
CA LYS A 128 -1.51 -2.03 -10.05
C LYS A 128 -2.70 -1.24 -10.58
N GLY A 129 -3.44 -1.81 -11.54
CA GLY A 129 -4.65 -1.20 -12.11
C GLY A 129 -5.74 -0.98 -11.08
N ILE A 130 -6.00 -1.97 -10.22
CA ILE A 130 -6.97 -1.84 -9.12
C ILE A 130 -6.56 -0.68 -8.20
N GLN A 131 -5.29 -0.60 -7.81
CA GLN A 131 -4.80 0.48 -6.94
C GLN A 131 -4.91 1.86 -7.60
N LEU A 132 -4.50 1.99 -8.87
CA LEU A 132 -4.54 3.25 -9.62
C LEU A 132 -5.97 3.71 -9.95
N SER A 133 -6.93 2.79 -10.08
CA SER A 133 -8.32 3.11 -10.39
C SER A 133 -9.02 3.92 -9.29
N ARG A 134 -8.52 3.87 -8.05
CA ARG A 134 -9.15 4.48 -6.85
C ARG A 134 -10.59 4.00 -6.59
N ARG A 135 -10.96 2.81 -7.10
CA ARG A 135 -12.32 2.21 -6.99
C ARG A 135 -12.51 1.27 -5.79
N LEU A 136 -11.48 1.10 -4.96
CA LEU A 136 -11.59 0.31 -3.73
C LEU A 136 -12.52 1.02 -2.74
N ILE A 137 -13.49 0.29 -2.20
CA ILE A 137 -14.39 0.85 -1.18
C ILE A 137 -13.60 1.24 0.07
N ARG A 138 -14.05 2.30 0.74
CA ARG A 138 -13.58 2.67 2.09
C ARG A 138 -14.78 2.67 3.03
N PRO A 139 -15.08 1.55 3.70
CA PRO A 139 -16.18 1.45 4.65
C PRO A 139 -16.08 2.49 5.78
N TYR A 140 -17.21 2.80 6.43
CA TYR A 140 -17.23 3.78 7.52
C TYR A 140 -16.27 3.40 8.65
N ARG A 141 -15.50 4.39 9.11
CA ARG A 141 -14.44 4.23 10.11
C ARG A 141 -14.96 3.75 11.46
N GLY A 142 -16.17 4.14 11.86
CA GLY A 142 -16.66 3.91 13.22
C GLY A 142 -15.83 4.68 14.25
N GLU A 143 -15.68 4.05 15.42
CA GLU A 143 -14.98 4.59 16.59
C GLU A 143 -13.45 4.50 16.48
N LEU A 144 -12.93 3.80 15.47
CA LEU A 144 -11.50 3.67 15.24
C LEU A 144 -10.86 5.06 15.03
N THR A 145 -9.65 5.26 15.54
CA THR A 145 -8.90 6.48 15.26
C THR A 145 -8.51 6.52 13.77
N ARG A 146 -8.25 7.72 13.23
CA ARG A 146 -7.91 7.90 11.80
C ARG A 146 -6.69 7.06 11.41
N ASP A 147 -5.63 7.13 12.21
CA ASP A 147 -4.36 6.48 11.90
C ASP A 147 -4.46 4.96 12.01
N PHE A 148 -5.20 4.47 13.01
CA PHE A 148 -5.41 3.05 13.19
C PHE A 148 -6.31 2.46 12.11
N TYR A 149 -7.37 3.18 11.73
CA TYR A 149 -8.19 2.80 10.58
C TYR A 149 -7.38 2.74 9.29
N GLN A 150 -6.45 3.70 9.08
CA GLN A 150 -5.60 3.69 7.90
C GLN A 150 -4.70 2.44 7.85
N LEU A 151 -4.12 2.04 8.98
CA LEU A 151 -3.32 0.80 9.07
C LEU A 151 -4.15 -0.45 8.78
N ILE A 152 -5.33 -0.57 9.40
CA ILE A 152 -6.26 -1.70 9.15
C ILE A 152 -6.68 -1.74 7.69
N TYR A 153 -6.98 -0.57 7.12
CA TYR A 153 -7.41 -0.45 5.74
C TYR A 153 -6.31 -0.86 4.78
N GLU A 154 -5.07 -0.41 5.00
CA GLU A 154 -3.90 -0.80 4.19
C GLU A 154 -3.65 -2.32 4.25
N ASP A 155 -3.72 -2.93 5.43
CA ASP A 155 -3.62 -4.39 5.58
C ASP A 155 -4.75 -5.11 4.83
N ALA A 156 -5.99 -4.67 5.00
CA ALA A 156 -7.14 -5.26 4.33
C ALA A 156 -7.04 -5.16 2.80
N VAL A 157 -6.55 -4.02 2.28
CA VAL A 157 -6.28 -3.85 0.85
C VAL A 157 -5.20 -4.83 0.39
N ASN A 158 -4.07 -4.94 1.10
CA ASN A 158 -3.01 -5.88 0.74
C ASN A 158 -3.48 -7.33 0.71
N ARG A 159 -4.22 -7.76 1.75
CA ARG A 159 -4.85 -9.10 1.82
C ARG A 159 -5.83 -9.32 0.68
N THR A 160 -6.59 -8.29 0.29
CA THR A 160 -7.54 -8.37 -0.84
C THR A 160 -6.81 -8.51 -2.17
N LEU A 161 -5.77 -7.71 -2.41
CA LEU A 161 -4.99 -7.77 -3.64
C LEU A 161 -4.26 -9.11 -3.77
N LEU A 162 -3.72 -9.65 -2.68
CA LEU A 162 -3.15 -11.00 -2.65
C LEU A 162 -4.21 -12.07 -2.98
N TYR A 163 -5.41 -11.95 -2.43
CA TYR A 163 -6.52 -12.85 -2.76
C TYR A 163 -6.86 -12.79 -4.24
N VAL A 164 -7.00 -11.58 -4.83
CA VAL A 164 -7.25 -11.42 -6.27
C VAL A 164 -6.14 -12.08 -7.09
N PHE A 165 -4.87 -11.86 -6.73
CA PHE A 165 -3.72 -12.45 -7.42
C PHE A 165 -3.76 -14.00 -7.38
N GLN A 166 -4.06 -14.59 -6.22
CA GLN A 166 -4.03 -16.03 -6.02
C GLN A 166 -5.31 -16.75 -6.49
N LYS A 167 -6.44 -16.06 -6.46
CA LYS A 167 -7.78 -16.65 -6.64
C LYS A 167 -8.55 -16.04 -7.80
N ILE A 168 -7.86 -15.46 -8.78
CA ILE A 168 -8.47 -14.91 -9.99
C ILE A 168 -9.35 -15.94 -10.71
N ASP A 169 -8.99 -17.22 -10.66
CA ASP A 169 -9.75 -18.29 -11.31
C ASP A 169 -11.15 -18.46 -10.71
N LEU A 170 -11.34 -18.08 -9.43
CA LEU A 170 -12.64 -18.10 -8.77
C LEU A 170 -13.54 -16.93 -9.15
N TYR A 171 -13.03 -15.92 -9.85
CA TYR A 171 -13.86 -14.82 -10.35
C TYR A 171 -14.79 -15.31 -11.47
N ASP A 172 -16.09 -15.32 -11.20
CA ASP A 172 -17.11 -15.68 -12.18
C ASP A 172 -17.77 -14.41 -12.74
N PRO A 173 -17.60 -14.10 -14.05
CA PRO A 173 -18.22 -12.92 -14.67
C PRO A 173 -19.74 -13.03 -14.81
N GLY A 174 -20.32 -14.23 -14.66
CA GLY A 174 -21.77 -14.48 -14.67
C GLY A 174 -22.43 -14.34 -13.29
N ARG A 175 -21.64 -14.18 -12.21
CA ARG A 175 -22.16 -14.06 -10.85
C ARG A 175 -22.45 -12.60 -10.47
N GLY A 176 -23.63 -12.34 -9.89
CA GLY A 176 -24.09 -10.99 -9.53
C GLY A 176 -24.31 -10.10 -10.77
N GLU A 177 -24.09 -8.79 -10.66
CA GLU A 177 -24.14 -7.85 -11.81
C GLU A 177 -22.95 -8.00 -12.78
N GLY A 178 -22.10 -9.02 -12.60
CA GLY A 178 -20.93 -9.27 -13.45
C GLY A 178 -19.81 -8.21 -13.36
N LYS A 179 -19.89 -7.28 -12.41
CA LYS A 179 -18.88 -6.23 -12.17
C LYS A 179 -17.68 -6.78 -11.42
N PHE A 180 -16.48 -6.59 -11.97
CA PHE A 180 -15.26 -7.12 -11.39
C PHE A 180 -14.92 -6.46 -10.05
N MET A 181 -15.06 -5.13 -9.95
CA MET A 181 -14.78 -4.39 -8.72
C MET A 181 -15.78 -4.71 -7.61
N ASN A 182 -16.99 -5.17 -7.92
CA ASN A 182 -17.91 -5.65 -6.87
C ASN A 182 -17.36 -6.90 -6.18
N TRP A 183 -16.76 -7.83 -6.93
CA TRP A 183 -16.12 -9.02 -6.36
C TRP A 183 -14.91 -8.65 -5.50
N VAL A 184 -14.06 -7.73 -5.99
CA VAL A 184 -12.90 -7.21 -5.23
C VAL A 184 -13.35 -6.50 -3.95
N ASN A 185 -14.33 -5.60 -4.05
CA ASN A 185 -14.83 -4.82 -2.93
C ASN A 185 -15.62 -5.66 -1.92
N PHE A 186 -16.34 -6.69 -2.38
CA PHE A 186 -16.96 -7.67 -1.48
C PHE A 186 -15.90 -8.39 -0.64
N ARG A 187 -14.79 -8.80 -1.25
CA ARG A 187 -13.69 -9.43 -0.50
C ARG A 187 -13.06 -8.45 0.49
N LEU A 188 -12.84 -7.20 0.09
CA LEU A 188 -12.31 -6.16 0.97
C LEU A 188 -13.23 -5.90 2.18
N ASP A 189 -14.54 -5.80 1.96
CA ASP A 189 -15.53 -5.65 3.04
C ASP A 189 -15.49 -6.85 4.01
N LYS A 190 -15.40 -8.07 3.48
CA LYS A 190 -15.29 -9.28 4.31
C LYS A 190 -14.02 -9.27 5.17
N ILE A 191 -12.86 -8.94 4.60
CA ILE A 191 -11.60 -8.85 5.35
C ILE A 191 -11.68 -7.76 6.42
N LEU A 192 -12.26 -6.60 6.12
CA LEU A 192 -12.43 -5.54 7.11
C LEU A 192 -13.35 -5.95 8.26
N LYS A 193 -14.41 -6.72 7.99
CA LYS A 193 -15.29 -7.29 9.01
C LYS A 193 -14.58 -8.34 9.86
N GLU A 194 -13.78 -9.22 9.25
CA GLU A 194 -12.95 -10.20 9.98
C GLU A 194 -11.99 -9.48 10.95
N ILE A 195 -11.29 -8.45 10.47
CA ILE A 195 -10.35 -7.68 11.29
C ILE A 195 -11.11 -7.01 12.45
N ARG A 196 -12.26 -6.38 12.19
CA ARG A 196 -13.08 -5.75 13.25
C ARG A 196 -13.58 -6.75 14.29
N ALA A 197 -14.06 -7.92 13.85
CA ALA A 197 -14.50 -8.98 14.75
C ALA A 197 -13.34 -9.46 15.63
N SER A 198 -12.14 -9.64 15.06
CA SER A 198 -10.96 -10.01 15.86
C SER A 198 -10.59 -8.93 16.90
N TYR A 199 -10.81 -7.65 16.59
CA TYR A 199 -10.62 -6.57 17.57
C TYR A 199 -11.69 -6.56 18.68
N GLN A 200 -12.96 -6.83 18.36
CA GLN A 200 -14.03 -6.91 19.35
C GLN A 200 -13.83 -8.08 20.31
N VAL A 201 -13.47 -9.26 19.80
CA VAL A 201 -13.20 -10.44 20.64
C VAL A 201 -12.06 -10.17 21.64
N VAL A 202 -11.00 -9.46 21.21
CA VAL A 202 -9.88 -9.09 22.10
C VAL A 202 -10.29 -8.06 23.17
N GLN A 203 -11.31 -7.24 22.93
CA GLN A 203 -11.82 -6.29 23.91
C GLN A 203 -12.91 -6.88 24.83
N GLU A 204 -13.66 -7.86 24.34
CA GLU A 204 -14.79 -8.47 25.06
C GLU A 204 -14.40 -9.68 25.90
N THR A 205 -13.25 -10.31 25.69
CA THR A 205 -12.75 -11.33 26.63
C THR A 205 -12.31 -10.65 27.93
N PRO A 206 -13.04 -10.79 29.05
CA PRO A 206 -12.43 -10.55 30.34
C PRO A 206 -11.38 -11.65 30.48
N ILE A 207 -10.12 -11.30 30.72
CA ILE A 207 -9.15 -12.30 31.15
C ILE A 207 -9.66 -12.82 32.51
N CYS A 208 -10.41 -13.92 32.49
CA CYS A 208 -10.83 -14.61 33.69
C CYS A 208 -9.58 -15.31 34.22
N SER A 209 -8.97 -14.71 35.22
CA SER A 209 -7.74 -15.14 35.90
C SER A 209 -7.83 -16.51 36.59
N LYS A 210 -8.86 -17.31 36.31
CA LYS A 210 -9.14 -18.60 36.97
C LYS A 210 -9.04 -19.83 36.06
N GLU A 211 -8.98 -19.66 34.74
CA GLU A 211 -8.86 -20.80 33.81
C GLU A 211 -7.40 -21.16 33.46
N ILE A 212 -6.43 -20.33 33.85
CA ILE A 212 -5.01 -20.54 33.54
C ILE A 212 -4.40 -21.64 34.43
N ASP A 213 -4.97 -21.90 35.61
CA ASP A 213 -4.44 -22.91 36.54
C ASP A 213 -4.85 -24.36 36.20
N ALA A 214 -5.74 -24.57 35.22
CA ALA A 214 -6.36 -25.88 34.94
C ALA A 214 -5.90 -26.58 33.65
N LEU A 215 -5.03 -25.98 32.83
CA LEU A 215 -4.51 -26.63 31.62
C LEU A 215 -3.03 -26.99 31.82
N GLY A 216 -2.83 -28.22 32.30
CA GLY A 216 -1.53 -28.84 32.42
C GLY A 216 -0.77 -28.89 31.09
N THR A 217 0.49 -28.44 31.16
CA THR A 217 1.67 -28.94 30.44
C THR A 217 1.40 -29.78 29.18
N SER A 218 1.24 -29.09 28.06
CA SER A 218 1.76 -29.57 26.78
C SER A 218 2.93 -28.67 26.42
N GLU A 219 4.11 -29.25 26.19
CA GLU A 219 5.28 -28.55 25.67
C GLU A 219 4.98 -28.04 24.25
N ALA A 220 4.31 -26.89 24.17
CA ALA A 220 4.17 -26.14 22.94
C ALA A 220 5.49 -25.38 22.74
N SER A 221 6.18 -25.65 21.64
CA SER A 221 7.30 -24.83 21.19
C SER A 221 6.85 -23.35 21.18
N PRO A 222 7.60 -22.44 21.80
CA PRO A 222 7.21 -21.04 21.89
C PRO A 222 6.98 -20.48 20.48
N THR A 223 5.86 -19.80 20.30
CA THR A 223 5.54 -19.12 19.06
C THR A 223 6.60 -18.06 18.75
N THR A 224 6.79 -17.73 17.48
CA THR A 224 7.73 -16.68 17.06
C THR A 224 7.50 -15.35 17.79
N LEU A 225 6.24 -15.05 18.15
CA LEU A 225 5.92 -13.85 18.92
C LEU A 225 6.46 -13.93 20.35
N GLU A 226 6.29 -15.07 21.02
CA GLU A 226 6.77 -15.30 22.40
C GLU A 226 8.29 -15.24 22.48
N ILE A 227 9.00 -15.81 21.50
CA ILE A 227 10.46 -15.73 21.39
C ILE A 227 10.91 -14.26 21.27
N ILE A 228 10.24 -13.46 20.42
CA ILE A 228 10.56 -12.03 20.26
C ILE A 228 10.29 -11.26 21.56
N MET A 229 9.18 -11.56 22.24
CA MET A 229 8.81 -10.90 23.49
C MET A 229 9.83 -11.21 24.59
N GLN A 230 10.19 -12.48 24.78
CA GLN A 230 11.21 -12.90 25.73
C GLN A 230 12.57 -12.29 25.42
N TYR A 231 12.99 -12.24 24.15
CA TYR A 231 14.27 -11.66 23.78
C TYR A 231 14.36 -10.16 24.10
N ILE A 232 13.29 -9.41 23.83
CA ILE A 232 13.24 -7.97 24.12
C ILE A 232 13.07 -7.71 25.63
N GLU A 233 12.38 -8.59 26.36
CA GLU A 233 12.18 -8.48 27.81
C GLU A 233 13.44 -8.85 28.60
N CYS A 234 14.10 -9.96 28.26
CA CYS A 234 15.36 -10.36 28.89
C CYS A 234 16.52 -9.42 28.52
N ASP A 235 16.48 -8.82 27.32
CA ASP A 235 17.50 -7.90 26.77
C ASP A 235 18.94 -8.32 27.14
N PRO A 236 19.38 -9.53 26.74
CA PRO A 236 20.62 -10.12 27.22
C PRO A 236 21.87 -9.30 26.85
N ASP A 237 21.79 -8.52 25.76
CA ASP A 237 22.88 -7.66 25.29
C ASP A 237 22.73 -6.20 25.77
N GLU A 238 21.71 -5.90 26.59
CA GLU A 238 21.31 -4.56 27.06
C GLU A 238 21.07 -3.51 25.94
N ILE A 239 20.94 -3.94 24.69
CA ILE A 239 20.85 -3.04 23.53
C ILE A 239 19.50 -2.33 23.43
N PHE A 240 18.42 -2.95 23.95
CA PHE A 240 17.07 -2.40 23.86
C PHE A 240 16.81 -1.36 24.95
N LYS A 241 17.38 -1.59 26.14
CA LYS A 241 17.31 -0.70 27.28
C LYS A 241 18.23 0.51 27.17
N GLN A 242 19.38 0.36 26.50
CA GLN A 242 20.34 1.44 26.26
C GLN A 242 19.86 2.45 25.21
N GLU A 243 19.13 2.02 24.18
CA GLU A 243 18.58 2.96 23.20
C GLU A 243 17.39 3.71 23.81
N ARG A 244 17.61 5.01 24.07
CA ARG A 244 16.63 5.89 24.72
C ARG A 244 16.36 7.15 23.91
N ILE A 245 15.17 7.71 24.11
CA ILE A 245 14.86 9.06 23.61
C ILE A 245 15.77 10.06 24.35
N LYS A 246 16.49 10.90 23.59
CA LYS A 246 17.35 11.95 24.16
C LYS A 246 16.54 12.80 25.14
N GLN A 247 17.12 13.08 26.32
CA GLN A 247 16.50 13.82 27.43
C GLN A 247 15.41 13.07 28.23
N HIS A 248 15.06 11.83 27.88
CA HIS A 248 14.08 11.02 28.64
C HIS A 248 14.66 9.66 29.04
N ASN A 249 15.18 9.58 30.28
CA ASN A 249 15.82 8.38 30.83
C ASN A 249 14.85 7.20 31.08
N LYS A 250 13.55 7.46 31.16
CA LYS A 250 12.48 6.45 31.35
C LYS A 250 11.85 5.92 30.05
N ALA A 251 12.34 6.34 28.89
CA ALA A 251 11.75 6.01 27.60
C ALA A 251 12.75 5.28 26.69
N SER A 252 13.14 4.06 27.09
CA SER A 252 13.92 3.17 26.23
C SER A 252 13.03 2.47 25.19
N PHE A 253 13.66 1.88 24.17
CA PHE A 253 12.93 1.05 23.23
C PHE A 253 12.24 -0.13 23.92
N GLN A 254 12.90 -0.74 24.90
CA GLN A 254 12.33 -1.81 25.73
C GLN A 254 11.09 -1.34 26.49
N ASP A 255 11.16 -0.20 27.20
CA ASP A 255 10.05 0.33 27.98
C ASP A 255 8.82 0.61 27.10
N ILE A 256 9.06 1.21 25.92
CA ILE A 256 7.98 1.51 24.96
C ILE A 256 7.40 0.21 24.41
N PHE A 257 8.24 -0.78 24.10
CA PHE A 257 7.80 -2.08 23.60
C PHE A 257 6.92 -2.80 24.64
N LEU A 258 7.35 -2.86 25.90
CA LEU A 258 6.59 -3.48 27.00
C LEU A 258 5.28 -2.74 27.25
N ALA A 259 5.30 -1.40 27.30
CA ALA A 259 4.08 -0.61 27.44
C ALA A 259 3.08 -0.88 26.30
N LYS A 260 3.57 -1.04 25.06
CA LYS A 260 2.75 -1.28 23.87
C LYS A 260 2.24 -2.71 23.73
N ARG A 261 3.03 -3.71 24.11
CA ARG A 261 2.79 -5.13 23.80
C ARG A 261 2.36 -5.95 25.00
N ILE A 262 2.88 -5.65 26.18
CA ILE A 262 2.51 -6.34 27.43
C ILE A 262 1.38 -5.60 28.12
N GLN A 263 1.52 -4.28 28.29
CA GLN A 263 0.55 -3.47 29.04
C GLN A 263 -0.60 -2.95 28.16
N GLY A 264 -0.56 -3.20 26.85
CA GLY A 264 -1.62 -2.80 25.91
C GLY A 264 -1.83 -1.29 25.74
N LYS A 265 -0.92 -0.44 26.25
CA LYS A 265 -1.10 1.01 26.24
C LYS A 265 -1.11 1.57 24.81
N SER A 266 -1.99 2.54 24.59
CA SER A 266 -2.01 3.37 23.40
C SER A 266 -0.85 4.37 23.41
N TRP A 267 -0.49 4.90 22.23
CA TRP A 267 0.51 5.96 22.17
C TRP A 267 0.09 7.22 22.92
N LYS A 268 -1.22 7.44 23.09
CA LYS A 268 -1.77 8.59 23.81
C LYS A 268 -1.53 8.46 25.31
N GLU A 269 -1.79 7.29 25.86
CA GLU A 269 -1.52 6.98 27.27
C GLU A 269 -0.03 7.06 27.57
N ILE A 270 0.84 6.47 26.74
CA ILE A 270 2.30 6.55 26.93
C ILE A 270 2.78 8.01 26.83
N SER A 271 2.23 8.78 25.88
CA SER A 271 2.55 10.20 25.71
C SER A 271 2.15 11.03 26.92
N GLN A 272 0.97 10.78 27.49
CA GLN A 272 0.48 11.45 28.69
C GLN A 272 1.26 11.03 29.93
N ASP A 273 1.48 9.74 30.13
CA ASP A 273 2.19 9.18 31.28
C ASP A 273 3.64 9.69 31.36
N TRP A 274 4.30 9.82 30.19
CA TRP A 274 5.74 10.11 30.14
C TRP A 274 6.06 11.54 29.75
N GLY A 275 5.04 12.34 29.42
CA GLY A 275 5.21 13.74 28.98
C GLY A 275 5.98 13.86 27.66
N ILE A 276 6.00 12.82 26.84
CA ILE A 276 6.73 12.81 25.55
C ILE A 276 5.72 12.96 24.42
N PRO A 277 5.93 13.86 23.44
CA PRO A 277 5.02 13.97 22.30
C PRO A 277 4.85 12.63 21.57
N MET A 278 3.60 12.30 21.23
CA MET A 278 3.25 11.08 20.51
C MET A 278 4.05 10.90 19.20
N THR A 279 4.30 11.99 18.49
CA THR A 279 5.10 12.01 17.26
C THR A 279 6.55 11.60 17.51
N THR A 280 7.13 12.03 18.64
CA THR A 280 8.47 11.64 19.08
C THR A 280 8.53 10.18 19.49
N LEU A 281 7.56 9.70 20.28
CA LEU A 281 7.46 8.30 20.71
C LEU A 281 7.34 7.33 19.53
N SER A 282 6.39 7.59 18.64
CA SER A 282 6.11 6.73 17.49
C SER A 282 7.28 6.72 16.49
N SER A 283 7.86 7.88 16.18
CA SER A 283 9.02 7.97 15.26
C SER A 283 10.25 7.27 15.82
N PHE A 284 10.52 7.44 17.13
CA PHE A 284 11.62 6.75 17.81
C PHE A 284 11.43 5.24 17.79
N TYR A 285 10.22 4.76 18.13
CA TYR A 285 9.89 3.34 18.15
C TYR A 285 10.08 2.68 16.79
N TRP A 286 9.53 3.27 15.72
CA TRP A 286 9.68 2.74 14.36
C TRP A 286 11.13 2.74 13.88
N ARG A 287 11.91 3.76 14.26
CA ARG A 287 13.35 3.79 13.95
C ARG A 287 14.10 2.65 14.65
N CYS A 288 13.78 2.39 15.92
CA CYS A 288 14.37 1.29 16.68
C CYS A 288 13.98 -0.07 16.12
N ILE A 289 12.70 -0.28 15.77
CA ILE A 289 12.23 -1.50 15.10
C ILE A 289 13.02 -1.76 13.83
N LYS A 290 13.20 -0.76 12.96
CA LYS A 290 13.98 -0.92 11.72
C LYS A 290 15.44 -1.28 11.99
N ARG A 291 16.04 -0.68 13.02
CA ARG A 291 17.45 -0.90 13.38
C ARG A 291 17.67 -2.27 14.02
N PHE A 292 16.75 -2.73 14.85
CA PHE A 292 16.87 -3.98 15.60
C PHE A 292 16.28 -5.19 14.90
N ALA A 293 15.47 -4.99 13.85
CA ALA A 293 14.89 -6.07 13.06
C ALA A 293 15.89 -7.15 12.59
N PRO A 294 17.13 -6.84 12.15
CA PRO A 294 18.11 -7.88 11.80
C PRO A 294 18.47 -8.79 12.98
N LYS A 295 18.73 -8.21 14.16
CA LYS A 295 19.10 -8.96 15.37
C LYS A 295 17.94 -9.80 15.91
N ILE A 296 16.74 -9.23 15.93
CA ILE A 296 15.53 -9.94 16.36
C ILE A 296 15.25 -11.12 15.43
N ARG A 297 15.43 -10.96 14.10
CA ARG A 297 15.28 -12.06 13.13
C ARG A 297 16.31 -13.16 13.34
N GLN A 298 17.56 -12.80 13.60
CA GLN A 298 18.62 -13.77 13.86
C GLN A 298 18.33 -14.56 15.14
N HIS A 299 17.96 -13.90 16.23
CA HIS A 299 17.63 -14.58 17.49
C HIS A 299 16.42 -15.52 17.35
N VAL A 300 15.38 -15.11 16.60
CA VAL A 300 14.25 -15.99 16.29
C VAL A 300 14.73 -17.22 15.52
N GLN A 301 15.59 -17.05 14.51
CA GLN A 301 16.13 -18.17 13.73
C GLN A 301 17.02 -19.11 14.54
N ASP A 302 17.73 -18.61 15.56
CA ASP A 302 18.57 -19.42 16.45
C ASP A 302 17.73 -20.21 17.48
N CYS A 303 16.48 -19.79 17.74
CA CYS A 303 15.56 -20.41 18.70
C CYS A 303 14.44 -21.26 18.06
N THR A 304 14.37 -21.36 16.72
CA THR A 304 13.37 -22.17 15.98
C THR A 304 14.05 -23.27 15.19
#